data_AF-A0A7G8IS97-F1
#
_entry.id   AF-A0A7G8IS97-F1
#
_cell.length_a   1.000
_cell.length_b   1.000
_cell.length_c   1.000
_cell.angle_alpha   90.00
_cell.angle_beta   90.00
_cell.angle_gamma   90.00
#
_symmetry.space_group_name_H-M   'P 1'
#
loop_
_entity.id
_entity.type
_entity.pdbx_description
1 polymer ?
#
loop_
_entity_poly.entity_id
_entity_poly.type
_entity_poly.pdbx_seq_one_letter_code
_entity_poly.pdbx_strand_id
1 'polypeptide(L)' 'MASQPELIALTPRGSSIHKLESGGYKACDQEHHCHFTNSLYRAEEVVREMEQGYDYPYATSFHEIAH' A
#
# COMPACT_ATOMS: atom_id res chain seq x y z
N MET A 1 6.53 -24.74 -10.47
CA MET A 1 5.22 -24.05 -10.41
C MET A 1 5.43 -22.76 -9.65
N ALA A 2 5.16 -21.61 -10.27
CA ALA A 2 5.21 -20.33 -9.57
C ALA A 2 3.96 -20.25 -8.68
N SER A 3 4.18 -20.44 -7.40
CA SER A 3 3.19 -20.29 -6.35
C SER A 3 2.67 -18.86 -6.31
N GLN A 4 1.36 -18.72 -6.45
CA GLN A 4 0.71 -17.43 -6.51
C GLN A 4 0.67 -16.82 -5.10
N PRO A 5 1.03 -15.54 -4.95
CA PRO A 5 1.01 -14.89 -3.64
C PRO A 5 -0.45 -14.77 -3.16
N GLU A 6 -0.72 -15.27 -1.95
CA GLU A 6 -2.08 -15.33 -1.37
C GLU A 6 -2.56 -13.91 -1.02
N LEU A 7 -3.72 -13.50 -1.55
CA LEU A 7 -4.31 -12.20 -1.22
C LEU A 7 -4.88 -12.24 0.19
N ILE A 8 -4.36 -11.38 1.07
CA ILE A 8 -4.79 -11.26 2.47
C ILE A 8 -5.81 -10.14 2.63
N ALA A 9 -5.55 -8.99 2.01
CA ALA A 9 -6.42 -7.82 2.13
C ALA A 9 -6.44 -7.02 0.83
N LEU A 10 -7.58 -6.41 0.55
CA LEU A 10 -7.77 -5.46 -0.53
C LEU A 10 -8.55 -4.27 0.01
N THR A 11 -8.05 -3.07 -0.24
CA THR A 11 -8.67 -1.83 0.20
C THR A 11 -9.54 -1.24 -0.92
N PRO A 12 -10.56 -0.43 -0.60
CA PRO A 12 -11.40 0.21 -1.60
C PRO A 12 -10.63 1.13 -2.55
N ARG A 13 -9.49 1.71 -2.13
CA ARG A 13 -8.64 2.55 -2.99
C ARG A 13 -7.73 1.74 -3.91
N GLY A 14 -7.72 0.42 -3.82
CA GLY A 14 -6.95 -0.45 -4.71
C GLY A 14 -5.60 -0.91 -4.15
N SER A 15 -5.25 -0.55 -2.91
CA SER A 15 -4.08 -1.12 -2.24
C SER A 15 -4.37 -2.55 -1.78
N SER A 16 -3.39 -3.45 -1.91
CA SER A 16 -3.51 -4.86 -1.57
C SER A 16 -2.37 -5.35 -0.68
N ILE A 17 -2.65 -6.37 0.13
CA ILE A 17 -1.64 -7.11 0.90
C ILE A 17 -1.65 -8.54 0.41
N HIS A 18 -0.48 -9.04 0.04
CA HIS A 18 -0.26 -10.42 -0.33
C HIS A 18 0.72 -11.09 0.62
N LYS A 19 0.49 -12.36 0.93
CA LYS A 19 1.44 -13.20 1.65
C LYS A 19 2.34 -13.91 0.66
N LEU A 20 3.64 -13.88 0.93
CA LEU A 20 4.67 -14.54 0.15
C LEU A 20 4.99 -15.89 0.78
N GLU A 21 5.30 -16.88 -0.04
CA GLU A 21 5.67 -18.22 0.44
C GLU A 21 6.95 -18.24 1.29
N SER A 22 7.83 -17.25 1.11
CA SER A 22 9.03 -17.07 1.93
C SER A 22 8.73 -16.64 3.38
N GLY A 23 7.45 -16.48 3.75
CA GLY A 23 7.03 -16.07 5.09
C GLY A 23 6.95 -14.55 5.29
N GLY A 24 7.00 -13.79 4.20
CA GLY A 24 6.85 -12.33 4.20
C GLY A 24 5.49 -11.87 3.69
N TYR A 25 5.29 -10.55 3.70
CA TYR A 25 4.12 -9.86 3.20
C TYR A 25 4.55 -8.80 2.19
N LYS A 26 3.71 -8.60 1.19
CA LYS A 26 3.88 -7.63 0.13
C LYS A 26 2.66 -6.73 0.11
N ALA A 27 2.82 -5.49 0.55
CA ALA A 27 1.81 -4.45 0.41
C ALA A 27 2.04 -3.71 -0.91
N CYS A 28 1.04 -3.58 -1.76
CA CYS A 28 1.11 -2.79 -2.99
C CYS A 28 0.01 -1.73 -2.97
N ASP A 29 0.30 -0.56 -3.52
CA ASP A 29 -0.71 0.45 -3.80
C ASP A 29 -1.34 0.26 -5.20
N GLN A 30 -2.21 1.18 -5.59
CA GLN A 30 -2.85 1.19 -6.91
C GLN A 30 -1.85 1.39 -8.07
N GLU A 31 -0.75 2.12 -7.84
CA GLU A 31 0.28 2.38 -8.84
C GLU A 31 1.32 1.24 -8.96
N HIS A 32 1.10 0.11 -8.25
CA HIS A 32 2.00 -1.04 -8.19
C HIS A 32 3.36 -0.77 -7.51
N HIS A 33 3.45 0.29 -6.70
CA HIS A 33 4.52 0.50 -5.73
C HIS A 33 4.36 -0.48 -4.56
N CYS A 34 5.20 -1.51 -4.58
CA CYS A 34 5.12 -2.59 -3.62
C CYS A 34 6.23 -2.54 -2.57
N HIS A 35 5.83 -2.72 -1.33
CA HIS A 35 6.68 -2.76 -0.15
C HIS A 35 6.67 -4.16 0.47
N PHE A 36 7.87 -4.66 0.77
CA PHE A 36 8.07 -5.97 1.37
C PHE A 36 8.29 -5.82 2.87
N THR A 37 7.55 -6.60 3.66
CA THR A 37 7.65 -6.57 5.11
C THR A 37 7.60 -8.00 5.67
N ASN A 38 8.16 -8.22 6.85
CA ASN A 38 8.18 -9.54 7.48
C ASN A 38 7.02 -9.75 8.47
N SER A 39 6.10 -8.79 8.58
CA SER A 39 5.01 -8.78 9.55
C SER A 39 3.73 -8.24 8.91
N LEU A 40 2.61 -8.93 9.16
CA LEU A 40 1.30 -8.49 8.69
C LEU A 40 0.96 -7.09 9.23
N TYR A 41 1.23 -6.85 10.51
CA TYR A 41 1.00 -5.54 11.13
C TYR A 41 1.75 -4.42 10.39
N ARG A 42 3.01 -4.68 10.02
CA ARG A 42 3.81 -3.69 9.28
C ARG A 42 3.28 -3.48 7.86
N ALA A 43 2.77 -4.53 7.22
CA ALA A 43 2.11 -4.42 5.91
C ALA A 43 0.83 -3.57 5.99
N GLU A 44 0.03 -3.75 7.04
CA GLU A 44 -1.17 -2.95 7.29
C GLU A 44 -0.84 -1.48 7.55
N GLU A 45 0.21 -1.19 8.34
CA GLU A 45 0.67 0.19 8.53
C GLU A 45 1.07 0.86 7.22
N VAL A 46 1.81 0.14 6.37
CA VAL A 46 2.23 0.67 5.06
C VAL A 46 1.01 0.94 4.17
N VAL A 47 0.04 0.02 4.11
CA VAL A 47 -1.20 0.25 3.36
C VAL A 47 -1.97 1.44 3.94
N ARG A 48 -2.02 1.57 5.27
CA ARG A 48 -2.67 2.70 5.93
C ARG A 48 -1.97 4.02 5.60
N GLU A 49 -0.64 4.08 5.59
CA GLU A 49 0.15 5.25 5.19
C GLU A 49 -0.09 5.60 3.71
N MET A 50 -0.13 4.59 2.82
CA MET A 50 -0.47 4.78 1.40
C MET A 50 -1.89 5.33 1.20
N GLU A 51 -2.86 4.81 1.95
CA GLU A 51 -4.27 5.21 1.83
C GLU A 51 -4.62 6.51 2.54
N GLN A 52 -3.94 6.85 3.63
CA GLN A 52 -4.18 8.11 4.34
C GLN A 52 -3.44 9.27 3.67
N GLY A 53 -2.41 8.97 2.87
CA GLY A 53 -1.50 9.98 2.34
C GLY A 53 -0.75 10.69 3.47
N TYR A 54 0.04 11.69 3.13
CA TYR A 54 0.64 12.55 4.14
C TYR A 54 -0.45 13.37 4.82
N ASP A 55 -0.85 12.97 6.03
CA ASP A 55 -1.55 13.87 6.95
C ASP A 55 -0.68 15.12 7.13
N TYR A 56 -1.25 16.26 6.74
CA TYR A 56 -0.83 17.65 6.93
C TYR A 56 0.52 17.92 7.65
N PRO A 57 1.43 18.77 7.09
CA PRO A 57 1.16 19.92 6.21
C PRO A 57 1.59 19.77 4.75
N TYR A 58 1.96 18.58 4.29
CA TYR A 58 2.45 18.36 2.91
C TYR A 58 1.42 17.77 1.95
N ALA A 59 0.13 18.06 2.17
CA ALA A 59 -0.87 17.85 1.12
C ALA A 59 -0.58 18.86 0.00
N THR A 60 0.23 18.48 -0.99
CA THR A 60 0.55 19.29 -2.17
C THR A 60 -0.64 19.33 -3.14
N SER A 61 -1.81 19.76 -2.69
CA SER A 61 -2.93 20.14 -3.53
C SER A 61 -3.00 21.67 -3.66
N PHE A 62 -1.92 22.27 -4.19
CA PHE A 62 -2.01 23.61 -4.75
C PHE A 62 -2.66 23.48 -6.13
N HIS A 63 -3.99 23.58 -6.19
CA HIS A 63 -4.63 23.99 -7.43
C HIS A 63 -4.38 25.49 -7.59
N GLU A 64 -3.45 25.84 -8.46
CA GLU A 64 -3.27 27.20 -8.95
C GLU A 64 -4.59 27.64 -9.60
N ILE A 65 -5.35 28.49 -8.92
CA ILE A 65 -6.50 29.16 -9.51
C ILE A 65 -5.91 30.25 -10.39
N ALA A 66 -5.70 29.94 -11.67
CA ALA A 66 -5.35 30.93 -12.67
C ALA A 66 -6.50 31.95 -12.77
N HIS A 67 -6.18 33.22 -12.49
CA HIS A 67 -7.03 34.39 -12.68
C HIS A 67 -6.86 34.96 -14.09
#